data_AF-A0A453NMF2-F1
#
_entry.id   AF-A0A453NMF2-F1
#
_cell.length_a   1.000
_cell.length_b   1.000
_cell.length_c   1.000
_cell.angle_alpha   90.00
_cell.angle_beta   90.00
_cell.angle_gamma   90.00
#
_symmetry.space_group_name_H-M   'P 1'
#
loop_
_entity.id
_entity.type
_entity.pdbx_description
1 polymer ?
#
loop_
_entity_poly.entity_id
_entity_poly.type
_entity_poly.pdbx_seq_one_letter_code
_entity_poly.pdbx_strand_id
1 'polypeptide(L)'
;MDMINSSHSYATGGTSAGEVWADPKRLAATLSTENAESCTTYNMLKVSRNLFRWTKEIAYADYYERALINGVLSIQRGTDPGVMIYMLPQAPGRSKAISYHGWGTKYDSFWCCYGTGIESFSKLGDSIYFEEKGDTPALSIIQYIPSTFNWKTAGVTVTQQLEPLSSSDMNFRVSLSVSGKTNGQSATLNVRIPTWTSASGAKAILNDKDLGSVTPGSLLSVTKQWNSNDHLSLQFPIALRTEAIKDDQPEYASLQAILFGPFVLAGLSSGDWDAKTGSDVSDWITAVPSSHNSQLMTFTQESSGRTFVLSSSNGSLTMQERPAVDGTDTAVHATFRVHPQDAAMLHGTYGATLKDTSVQIEPFDMPGTVITNNLTLSAQKSAGSFFNIVPGLDGKPNSVSLELGTKPGCFLVSGADYSAGAKIQVSCKSSVQSIGGILEQAASFAQAAPLRQYHPVSFVAKGVKRNFLLEPFYSLRDEFYTVYFNLAA
;
A
#
# COMPACT_ATOMS: atom_id res chain seq x y z
N MET A 1 23.64 -16.35 -6.28
CA MET A 1 22.49 -15.56 -5.76
C MET A 1 22.77 -15.06 -4.35
N ASP A 2 23.47 -15.84 -3.53
CA ASP A 2 23.84 -15.51 -2.15
C ASP A 2 24.52 -14.14 -1.99
N MET A 3 25.52 -13.83 -2.83
CA MET A 3 26.18 -12.51 -2.82
C MET A 3 25.17 -11.36 -3.02
N ILE A 4 24.32 -11.47 -4.06
CA ILE A 4 23.31 -10.45 -4.36
C ILE A 4 22.31 -10.32 -3.21
N ASN A 5 21.80 -11.43 -2.69
CA ASN A 5 20.82 -11.41 -1.62
C ASN A 5 21.41 -10.90 -0.29
N SER A 6 22.69 -11.14 -0.01
CA SER A 6 23.35 -10.71 1.23
C SER A 6 23.93 -9.29 1.19
N SER A 7 24.13 -8.70 0.00
CA SER A 7 24.85 -7.42 -0.09
C SER A 7 24.39 -6.40 -1.16
N HIS A 8 23.56 -6.78 -2.14
CA HIS A 8 23.17 -5.90 -3.26
C HIS A 8 21.65 -5.78 -3.48
N SER A 9 20.83 -6.33 -2.59
CA SER A 9 19.37 -6.32 -2.71
C SER A 9 18.70 -5.41 -1.68
N TYR A 10 17.86 -4.49 -2.15
CA TYR A 10 16.95 -3.73 -1.31
C TYR A 10 15.85 -4.64 -0.72
N ALA A 11 15.08 -4.13 0.25
CA ALA A 11 14.00 -4.84 0.93
C ALA A 11 12.87 -5.25 -0.04
N THR A 12 12.74 -4.54 -1.15
CA THR A 12 11.80 -4.86 -2.24
C THR A 12 12.20 -6.09 -3.06
N GLY A 13 13.40 -6.65 -2.84
CA GLY A 13 13.99 -7.71 -3.65
C GLY A 13 14.65 -7.22 -4.94
N GLY A 14 14.43 -5.95 -5.31
CA GLY A 14 15.17 -5.27 -6.37
C GLY A 14 16.64 -5.07 -6.00
N THR A 15 17.47 -4.88 -7.01
CA THR A 15 18.93 -4.74 -6.87
C THR A 15 19.43 -3.72 -7.88
N SER A 16 20.72 -3.37 -7.82
CA SER A 16 21.37 -2.39 -8.71
C SER A 16 20.97 -0.93 -8.46
N ALA A 17 21.91 -0.04 -8.74
CA ALA A 17 21.74 1.40 -8.72
C ALA A 17 22.45 1.97 -9.95
N GLY A 18 21.77 2.79 -10.74
CA GLY A 18 22.29 3.25 -12.04
C GLY A 18 22.71 2.09 -12.94
N GLU A 19 21.93 1.01 -12.97
CA GLU A 19 22.18 -0.21 -13.76
C GLU A 19 23.43 -1.03 -13.38
N VAL A 20 24.09 -0.69 -12.26
CA VAL A 20 25.31 -1.38 -11.82
C VAL A 20 25.20 -1.92 -10.39
N TRP A 21 25.93 -3.01 -10.13
CA TRP A 21 26.27 -3.43 -8.77
C TRP A 21 27.65 -2.88 -8.43
N ALA A 22 27.69 -1.91 -7.52
CA ALA A 22 28.93 -1.38 -6.97
C ALA A 22 29.42 -2.25 -5.80
N ASP A 23 30.21 -1.66 -4.91
CA ASP A 23 30.73 -2.33 -3.72
C ASP A 23 29.63 -2.98 -2.87
N PRO A 24 29.87 -4.21 -2.35
CA PRO A 24 28.90 -4.89 -1.50
C PRO A 24 28.66 -4.09 -0.23
N LYS A 25 27.42 -4.13 0.29
CA LYS A 25 27.02 -3.47 1.55
C LYS A 25 27.24 -1.95 1.56
N ARG A 26 26.89 -1.29 0.46
CA ARG A 26 26.90 0.18 0.29
C ARG A 26 25.55 0.75 -0.17
N LEU A 27 24.46 0.02 0.06
CA LEU A 27 23.15 0.34 -0.54
C LEU A 27 22.53 1.65 -0.02
N ALA A 28 22.87 2.11 1.20
CA ALA A 28 22.26 3.33 1.74
C ALA A 28 22.65 4.58 0.96
N ALA A 29 23.92 4.69 0.58
CA ALA A 29 24.41 5.81 -0.23
C ALA A 29 23.83 5.83 -1.66
N THR A 30 23.26 4.71 -2.11
CA THR A 30 22.67 4.60 -3.45
C THR A 30 21.20 5.02 -3.52
N LEU A 31 20.52 5.23 -2.39
CA LEU A 31 19.09 5.55 -2.35
C LEU A 31 18.79 6.85 -3.12
N SER A 32 18.22 6.69 -4.31
CA SER A 32 18.00 7.70 -5.32
C SER A 32 16.74 7.39 -6.15
N THR A 33 16.57 8.07 -7.28
CA THR A 33 15.50 7.75 -8.26
C THR A 33 15.90 6.65 -9.24
N GLU A 34 17.19 6.32 -9.33
CA GLU A 34 17.74 5.36 -10.30
C GLU A 34 18.17 4.06 -9.61
N ASN A 35 17.25 3.43 -8.88
CA ASN A 35 17.48 2.15 -8.21
C ASN A 35 16.60 1.05 -8.78
N ALA A 36 16.99 -0.20 -8.50
CA ALA A 36 16.14 -1.36 -8.67
C ALA A 36 15.55 -1.46 -10.09
N GLU A 37 16.42 -1.46 -11.10
CA GLU A 37 16.02 -1.63 -12.49
C GLU A 37 15.13 -2.87 -12.64
N SER A 38 14.01 -2.72 -13.34
CA SER A 38 13.02 -3.79 -13.48
C SER A 38 13.54 -5.00 -14.27
N CYS A 39 14.39 -4.82 -15.30
CA CYS A 39 15.07 -5.91 -16.01
C CYS A 39 15.91 -6.79 -15.09
N THR A 40 16.62 -6.15 -14.15
CA THR A 40 17.48 -6.86 -13.21
C THR A 40 16.64 -7.73 -12.29
N THR A 41 15.53 -7.21 -11.78
CA THR A 41 14.56 -7.98 -10.96
C THR A 41 13.97 -9.15 -11.75
N TYR A 42 13.54 -8.93 -12.99
CA TYR A 42 13.04 -9.99 -13.87
C TYR A 42 14.05 -11.13 -14.07
N ASN A 43 15.32 -10.81 -14.30
CA ASN A 43 16.36 -11.83 -14.51
C ASN A 43 16.73 -12.54 -13.20
N MET A 44 16.72 -11.82 -12.07
CA MET A 44 16.93 -12.44 -10.76
C MET A 44 15.81 -13.43 -10.40
N LEU A 45 14.56 -13.15 -10.77
CA LEU A 45 13.45 -14.12 -10.63
C LEU A 45 13.73 -15.40 -11.45
N LYS A 46 14.22 -15.28 -12.69
CA LYS A 46 14.59 -16.45 -13.51
C LYS A 46 15.71 -17.28 -12.87
N VAL A 47 16.72 -16.62 -12.30
CA VAL A 47 17.80 -17.30 -11.57
C VAL A 47 17.23 -18.03 -10.35
N SER A 48 16.46 -17.32 -9.51
CA SER A 48 15.85 -17.87 -8.30
C SER A 48 14.98 -19.10 -8.61
N ARG A 49 14.13 -19.01 -9.63
CA ARG A 49 13.29 -20.12 -10.11
C ARG A 49 14.10 -21.35 -10.48
N ASN A 50 15.20 -21.19 -11.21
CA ASN A 50 16.03 -22.33 -11.62
C ASN A 50 16.79 -22.94 -10.44
N LEU A 51 17.29 -22.11 -9.52
CA LEU A 51 17.92 -22.60 -8.29
C LEU A 51 16.92 -23.39 -7.44
N PHE A 52 15.69 -22.88 -7.25
CA PHE A 52 14.63 -23.63 -6.57
C PHE A 52 14.34 -24.98 -7.22
N ARG A 53 14.30 -25.04 -8.57
CA ARG A 53 14.09 -26.31 -9.30
C ARG A 53 15.17 -27.35 -9.00
N TRP A 54 16.41 -26.91 -8.79
CA TRP A 54 17.55 -27.80 -8.56
C TRP A 54 17.73 -28.18 -7.10
N THR A 55 17.54 -27.24 -6.17
CA THR A 55 17.91 -27.44 -4.76
C THR A 55 16.71 -27.57 -3.82
N LYS A 56 15.54 -27.08 -4.24
CA LYS A 56 14.32 -26.99 -3.42
C LYS A 56 14.47 -26.12 -2.16
N GLU A 57 15.53 -25.32 -2.08
CA GLU A 57 15.74 -24.44 -0.93
C GLU A 57 14.70 -23.31 -0.88
N ILE A 58 14.06 -23.16 0.28
CA ILE A 58 12.99 -22.18 0.49
C ILE A 58 13.47 -20.74 0.35
N ALA A 59 14.75 -20.46 0.59
CA ALA A 59 15.32 -19.13 0.40
C ALA A 59 15.11 -18.57 -1.02
N TYR A 60 15.10 -19.43 -2.05
CA TYR A 60 14.82 -19.03 -3.42
C TYR A 60 13.33 -18.73 -3.63
N ALA A 61 12.44 -19.51 -3.03
CA ALA A 61 11.01 -19.25 -3.08
C ALA A 61 10.62 -17.96 -2.34
N ASP A 62 11.25 -17.67 -1.20
CA ASP A 62 11.03 -16.43 -0.45
C ASP A 62 11.54 -15.20 -1.20
N TYR A 63 12.73 -15.30 -1.83
CA TYR A 63 13.21 -14.23 -2.70
C TYR A 63 12.24 -14.01 -3.87
N TYR A 64 11.74 -15.09 -4.48
CA TYR A 64 10.79 -14.99 -5.59
C TYR A 64 9.50 -14.28 -5.16
N GLU A 65 8.92 -14.66 -4.01
CA GLU A 65 7.75 -14.00 -3.42
C GLU A 65 8.01 -12.50 -3.21
N ARG A 66 9.12 -12.17 -2.56
CA ARG A 66 9.49 -10.78 -2.25
C ARG A 66 9.65 -9.92 -3.49
N ALA A 67 10.45 -10.37 -4.45
CA ALA A 67 10.76 -9.63 -5.66
C ALA A 67 9.56 -9.57 -6.62
N LEU A 68 8.69 -10.58 -6.63
CA LEU A 68 7.43 -10.54 -7.37
C LEU A 68 6.48 -9.49 -6.78
N ILE A 69 6.17 -9.58 -5.48
CA ILE A 69 5.17 -8.72 -4.82
C ILE A 69 5.62 -7.27 -4.75
N ASN A 70 6.88 -7.01 -4.42
CA ASN A 70 7.36 -5.65 -4.15
C ASN A 70 8.12 -5.03 -5.31
N GLY A 71 8.78 -5.86 -6.13
CA GLY A 71 9.47 -5.43 -7.34
C GLY A 71 8.52 -5.42 -8.53
N VAL A 72 8.19 -6.59 -9.08
CA VAL A 72 7.44 -6.74 -10.33
C VAL A 72 6.06 -6.08 -10.27
N LEU A 73 5.24 -6.34 -9.24
CA LEU A 73 3.91 -5.72 -9.18
C LEU A 73 3.96 -4.19 -9.02
N SER A 74 5.10 -3.64 -8.61
CA SER A 74 5.29 -2.19 -8.48
C SER A 74 5.65 -1.49 -9.79
N ILE A 75 6.01 -2.23 -10.86
CA ILE A 75 6.56 -1.61 -12.08
C ILE A 75 5.52 -1.22 -13.12
N GLN A 76 4.24 -1.61 -12.95
CA GLN A 76 3.13 -1.16 -13.79
C GLN A 76 2.34 -0.09 -13.03
N ARG A 77 1.94 0.98 -13.73
CA ARG A 77 1.14 2.05 -13.14
C ARG A 77 -0.28 1.57 -12.88
N GLY A 78 -0.54 1.06 -11.67
CA GLY A 78 -1.84 0.49 -11.33
C GLY A 78 -2.22 -0.65 -12.29
N THR A 79 -3.37 -0.52 -12.94
CA THR A 79 -3.84 -1.45 -13.98
C THR A 79 -3.74 -0.87 -15.38
N ASP A 80 -3.04 0.26 -15.55
CA ASP A 80 -2.94 0.95 -16.84
C ASP A 80 -2.14 0.07 -17.81
N PRO A 81 -2.73 -0.35 -18.94
CA PRO A 81 -2.09 -1.29 -19.84
C PRO A 81 -0.91 -0.62 -20.56
N GLY A 82 0.28 -1.19 -20.41
CA GLY A 82 1.48 -0.73 -21.11
C GLY A 82 2.11 0.55 -20.54
N VAL A 83 1.77 0.93 -19.31
CA VAL A 83 2.43 2.05 -18.60
C VAL A 83 3.33 1.45 -17.52
N MET A 84 4.63 1.40 -17.78
CA MET A 84 5.61 0.73 -16.91
C MET A 84 6.82 1.63 -16.62
N ILE A 85 7.53 1.37 -15.52
CA ILE A 85 8.77 2.05 -15.15
C ILE A 85 10.03 1.25 -15.50
N TYR A 86 11.11 1.99 -15.75
CA TYR A 86 12.45 1.44 -15.89
C TYR A 86 13.08 1.18 -14.51
N MET A 87 13.21 2.25 -13.71
CA MET A 87 13.76 2.24 -12.36
C MET A 87 12.64 2.27 -11.33
N LEU A 88 12.86 1.63 -10.18
CA LEU A 88 11.96 1.64 -9.04
C LEU A 88 12.62 2.45 -7.89
N PRO A 89 12.36 3.77 -7.81
CA PRO A 89 13.01 4.66 -6.86
C PRO A 89 12.99 4.15 -5.41
N GLN A 90 14.09 4.35 -4.69
CA GLN A 90 14.20 3.96 -3.27
C GLN A 90 14.54 5.16 -2.36
N ALA A 91 14.80 6.35 -2.94
CA ALA A 91 15.04 7.56 -2.17
C ALA A 91 13.85 7.97 -1.28
N PRO A 92 14.11 8.50 -0.08
CA PRO A 92 13.07 9.02 0.80
C PRO A 92 12.40 10.24 0.17
N GLY A 93 11.07 10.31 0.27
CA GLY A 93 10.30 11.41 -0.30
C GLY A 93 10.44 11.52 -1.82
N ARG A 94 10.37 10.40 -2.53
CA ARG A 94 10.35 10.36 -4.00
C ARG A 94 9.17 9.55 -4.52
N SER A 95 8.94 9.62 -5.81
CA SER A 95 7.79 9.02 -6.49
C SER A 95 8.26 8.12 -7.62
N LYS A 96 7.51 7.07 -7.95
CA LYS A 96 7.78 6.22 -9.13
C LYS A 96 7.68 7.03 -10.44
N ALA A 97 6.88 8.10 -10.43
CA ALA A 97 6.75 9.01 -11.57
C ALA A 97 7.99 9.91 -11.77
N ILE A 98 8.89 10.00 -10.79
CA ILE A 98 10.06 10.89 -10.81
C ILE A 98 11.33 10.03 -10.80
N SER A 99 11.79 9.71 -12.01
CA SER A 99 13.11 9.15 -12.32
C SER A 99 13.56 9.71 -13.66
N TYR A 100 14.78 9.39 -14.11
CA TYR A 100 15.27 9.77 -15.42
C TYR A 100 14.31 9.33 -16.55
N HIS A 101 13.69 8.17 -16.39
CA HIS A 101 12.74 7.60 -17.36
C HIS A 101 11.27 7.93 -17.03
N GLY A 102 10.94 8.07 -15.74
CA GLY A 102 9.55 8.17 -15.27
C GLY A 102 8.71 6.96 -15.65
N TRP A 103 7.39 7.17 -15.74
CA TRP A 103 6.49 6.23 -16.40
C TRP A 103 6.66 6.31 -17.91
N GLY A 104 6.83 5.16 -18.57
CA GLY A 104 6.77 5.11 -20.02
C GLY A 104 5.35 5.31 -20.57
N THR A 105 5.22 5.29 -21.89
CA THR A 105 3.94 5.38 -22.59
C THR A 105 3.58 4.04 -23.23
N LYS A 106 2.28 3.89 -23.54
CA LYS A 106 1.75 2.66 -24.14
C LYS A 106 2.37 2.31 -25.50
N TYR A 107 2.80 3.31 -26.27
CA TYR A 107 3.18 3.14 -27.68
C TYR A 107 4.56 3.68 -28.04
N ASP A 108 5.19 4.52 -27.19
CA ASP A 108 6.38 5.28 -27.57
C ASP A 108 7.58 5.07 -26.62
N SER A 109 7.47 4.13 -25.67
CA SER A 109 8.58 3.72 -24.80
C SER A 109 9.16 2.38 -25.23
N PHE A 110 10.43 2.40 -25.64
CA PHE A 110 11.12 1.25 -26.26
C PHE A 110 12.38 0.81 -25.50
N TRP A 111 12.34 0.86 -24.18
CA TRP A 111 13.45 0.44 -23.33
C TRP A 111 13.47 -1.07 -23.11
N CYS A 112 14.62 -1.62 -22.69
CA CYS A 112 14.74 -3.03 -22.29
C CYS A 112 13.67 -3.44 -21.25
N CYS A 113 13.40 -2.58 -20.28
CA CYS A 113 12.43 -2.76 -19.21
C CYS A 113 11.00 -2.96 -19.71
N TYR A 114 10.63 -2.38 -20.86
CA TYR A 114 9.33 -2.63 -21.47
C TYR A 114 9.20 -4.06 -21.99
N GLY A 115 10.26 -4.57 -22.63
CA GLY A 115 10.32 -5.97 -23.06
C GLY A 115 10.18 -6.95 -21.88
N THR A 116 11.03 -6.79 -20.86
CA THR A 116 10.97 -7.65 -19.66
C THR A 116 9.72 -7.43 -18.82
N GLY A 117 9.16 -6.23 -18.81
CA GLY A 117 7.91 -5.90 -18.12
C GLY A 117 6.73 -6.63 -18.73
N ILE A 118 6.55 -6.57 -20.05
CA ILE A 118 5.52 -7.32 -20.79
C ILE A 118 5.65 -8.82 -20.50
N GLU A 119 6.87 -9.37 -20.58
CA GLU A 119 7.10 -10.77 -20.26
C GLU A 119 6.72 -11.09 -18.80
N SER A 120 7.09 -10.25 -17.84
CA SER A 120 6.79 -10.44 -16.41
C SER A 120 5.29 -10.55 -16.16
N PHE A 121 4.50 -9.60 -16.67
CA PHE A 121 3.05 -9.58 -16.47
C PHE A 121 2.32 -10.67 -17.26
N SER A 122 2.89 -11.17 -18.36
CA SER A 122 2.34 -12.32 -19.09
C SER A 122 2.50 -13.65 -18.35
N LYS A 123 3.37 -13.72 -17.32
CA LYS A 123 3.79 -14.97 -16.69
C LYS A 123 3.73 -14.97 -15.16
N LEU A 124 2.89 -14.15 -14.55
CA LEU A 124 2.74 -14.09 -13.08
C LEU A 124 2.42 -15.46 -12.43
N GLY A 125 1.86 -16.40 -13.20
CA GLY A 125 1.58 -17.77 -12.73
C GLY A 125 2.71 -18.81 -12.90
N ASP A 126 3.84 -18.46 -13.52
CA ASP A 126 4.86 -19.43 -14.00
C ASP A 126 5.68 -20.13 -12.91
N SER A 127 5.56 -19.64 -11.67
CA SER A 127 6.33 -20.07 -10.50
C SER A 127 5.45 -20.22 -9.25
N ILE A 128 4.14 -20.43 -9.43
CA ILE A 128 3.24 -20.83 -8.35
C ILE A 128 3.45 -22.31 -8.00
N TYR A 129 3.55 -23.15 -9.04
CA TYR A 129 3.54 -24.61 -8.95
C TYR A 129 4.79 -25.22 -9.60
N PHE A 130 5.39 -26.23 -8.94
CA PHE A 130 6.49 -27.03 -9.48
C PHE A 130 6.15 -28.51 -9.39
N GLU A 131 5.93 -29.14 -10.55
CA GLU A 131 5.61 -30.55 -10.66
C GLU A 131 6.89 -31.40 -10.79
N GLU A 132 6.91 -32.52 -10.08
CA GLU A 132 7.91 -33.58 -10.21
C GLU A 132 7.20 -34.88 -10.58
N LYS A 133 7.67 -35.51 -11.66
CA LYS A 133 7.13 -36.77 -12.15
C LYS A 133 7.88 -37.94 -11.52
N GLY A 134 7.21 -39.07 -11.39
CA GLY A 134 7.76 -40.31 -10.83
C GLY A 134 6.62 -41.24 -10.43
N ASP A 135 6.94 -42.37 -9.78
CA ASP A 135 5.95 -43.34 -9.30
C ASP A 135 4.97 -42.72 -8.29
N THR A 136 5.47 -41.81 -7.45
CA THR A 136 4.66 -40.92 -6.62
C THR A 136 4.87 -39.49 -7.13
N PRO A 137 4.03 -38.99 -8.05
CA PRO A 137 4.17 -37.63 -8.54
C PRO A 137 4.06 -36.64 -7.38
N ALA A 138 4.84 -35.55 -7.43
CA ALA A 138 4.81 -34.49 -6.44
C ALA A 138 4.48 -33.13 -7.06
N LEU A 139 3.76 -32.30 -6.30
CA LEU A 139 3.43 -30.92 -6.66
C LEU A 139 3.86 -30.02 -5.52
N SER A 140 4.79 -29.11 -5.78
CA SER A 140 5.21 -28.10 -4.82
C SER A 140 4.53 -26.76 -5.11
N ILE A 141 3.78 -26.24 -4.14
CA ILE A 141 3.18 -24.91 -4.16
C ILE A 141 4.10 -23.96 -3.39
N ILE A 142 4.69 -22.99 -4.09
CA ILE A 142 5.64 -22.05 -3.48
C ILE A 142 5.15 -20.61 -3.42
N GLN A 143 4.09 -20.25 -4.15
CA GLN A 143 3.44 -18.93 -4.07
C GLN A 143 1.97 -19.10 -3.69
N TYR A 144 1.50 -18.21 -2.82
CA TYR A 144 0.10 -18.17 -2.40
C TYR A 144 -0.64 -17.11 -3.21
N ILE A 145 -1.09 -17.49 -4.41
CA ILE A 145 -1.82 -16.64 -5.35
C ILE A 145 -3.08 -17.40 -5.77
N PRO A 146 -4.29 -16.80 -5.73
CA PRO A 146 -5.51 -17.50 -6.13
C PRO A 146 -5.40 -18.08 -7.55
N SER A 147 -5.51 -19.41 -7.68
CA SER A 147 -5.27 -20.10 -8.94
C SER A 147 -5.80 -21.54 -8.92
N THR A 148 -6.00 -22.10 -10.11
CA THR A 148 -6.35 -23.52 -10.30
C THR A 148 -5.28 -24.19 -11.14
N PHE A 149 -4.77 -25.32 -10.65
CA PHE A 149 -3.75 -26.13 -11.32
C PHE A 149 -4.30 -27.50 -11.69
N ASN A 150 -4.29 -27.80 -12.99
CA ASN A 150 -4.66 -29.13 -13.50
C ASN A 150 -3.46 -30.09 -13.39
N TRP A 151 -3.43 -30.90 -12.32
CA TRP A 151 -2.35 -31.84 -12.03
C TRP A 151 -2.56 -33.17 -12.75
N LYS A 152 -2.33 -33.13 -14.08
CA LYS A 152 -2.62 -34.25 -14.99
C LYS A 152 -1.92 -35.56 -14.60
N THR A 153 -0.68 -35.52 -14.10
CA THR A 153 0.05 -36.75 -13.74
C THR A 153 -0.55 -37.46 -12.53
N ALA A 154 -1.15 -36.70 -11.60
CA ALA A 154 -1.87 -37.27 -10.47
C ALA A 154 -3.33 -37.59 -10.81
N GLY A 155 -3.92 -36.97 -11.83
CA GLY A 155 -5.33 -37.15 -12.20
C GLY A 155 -6.31 -36.27 -11.40
N VAL A 156 -5.81 -35.21 -10.76
CA VAL A 156 -6.60 -34.29 -9.93
C VAL A 156 -6.39 -32.84 -10.34
N THR A 157 -7.26 -31.96 -9.88
CA THR A 157 -7.09 -30.51 -9.99
C THR A 157 -6.99 -29.91 -8.59
N VAL A 158 -6.06 -28.99 -8.37
CA VAL A 158 -5.85 -28.28 -7.10
C VAL A 158 -6.26 -26.83 -7.28
N THR A 159 -7.19 -26.34 -6.46
CA THR A 159 -7.61 -24.93 -6.43
C THR A 159 -7.14 -24.28 -5.14
N GLN A 160 -6.45 -23.15 -5.28
CA GLN A 160 -5.95 -22.31 -4.20
C GLN A 160 -6.82 -21.05 -4.06
N GLN A 161 -7.29 -20.78 -2.85
CA GLN A 161 -8.02 -19.58 -2.47
C GLN A 161 -7.38 -18.96 -1.23
N LEU A 162 -7.44 -17.63 -1.12
CA LEU A 162 -6.91 -16.87 0.00
C LEU A 162 -8.06 -16.09 0.64
N GLU A 163 -8.07 -16.00 1.96
CA GLU A 163 -8.92 -15.02 2.64
C GLU A 163 -8.38 -13.61 2.43
N PRO A 164 -9.25 -12.58 2.31
CA PRO A 164 -8.80 -11.20 2.24
C PRO A 164 -7.94 -10.80 3.44
N LEU A 165 -6.75 -10.27 3.16
CA LEU A 165 -5.83 -9.80 4.19
C LEU A 165 -6.21 -8.40 4.67
N SER A 166 -6.15 -8.17 5.99
CA SER A 166 -6.38 -6.89 6.64
C SER A 166 -5.29 -6.61 7.67
N SER A 167 -4.92 -5.35 7.88
CA SER A 167 -4.01 -4.93 8.95
C SER A 167 -4.55 -5.20 10.36
N SER A 168 -5.84 -5.55 10.49
CA SER A 168 -6.47 -5.94 11.76
C SER A 168 -6.45 -7.45 12.03
N ASP A 169 -6.22 -8.29 11.02
CA ASP A 169 -6.12 -9.76 11.19
C ASP A 169 -4.68 -10.20 10.94
N MET A 170 -4.01 -10.63 12.01
CA MET A 170 -2.61 -11.08 12.00
C MET A 170 -2.45 -12.53 11.52
N ASN A 171 -3.39 -13.02 10.71
CA ASN A 171 -3.34 -14.36 10.14
C ASN A 171 -3.57 -14.32 8.63
N PHE A 172 -2.63 -14.89 7.89
CA PHE A 172 -2.77 -15.16 6.47
C PHE A 172 -3.33 -16.57 6.29
N ARG A 173 -4.50 -16.71 5.67
CA ARG A 173 -5.21 -18.00 5.51
C ARG A 173 -5.32 -18.41 4.05
N VAL A 174 -4.99 -19.66 3.78
CA VAL A 174 -5.02 -20.29 2.46
C VAL A 174 -5.86 -21.55 2.52
N SER A 175 -6.78 -21.70 1.58
CA SER A 175 -7.55 -22.89 1.34
C SER A 175 -7.07 -23.57 0.05
N LEU A 176 -6.75 -24.86 0.14
CA LEU A 176 -6.43 -25.71 -0.99
C LEU A 176 -7.49 -26.80 -1.10
N SER A 177 -8.28 -26.77 -2.15
CA SER A 177 -9.29 -27.79 -2.45
C SER A 177 -8.84 -28.66 -3.62
N VAL A 178 -9.12 -29.97 -3.53
CA VAL A 178 -8.85 -30.92 -4.59
C VAL A 178 -10.15 -31.33 -5.27
N SER A 179 -10.13 -31.44 -6.60
CA SER A 179 -11.23 -32.06 -7.36
C SER A 179 -10.72 -33.18 -8.26
N GLY A 180 -11.58 -34.19 -8.46
CA GLY A 180 -11.22 -35.43 -9.15
C GLY A 180 -10.75 -36.50 -8.17
N LYS A 181 -10.08 -37.54 -8.69
CA LYS A 181 -9.54 -38.63 -7.89
C LYS A 181 -8.22 -39.06 -8.49
N THR A 182 -7.23 -39.34 -7.65
CA THR A 182 -5.96 -39.87 -8.14
C THR A 182 -6.14 -41.16 -8.92
N ASN A 183 -5.28 -41.40 -9.91
CA ASN A 183 -5.31 -42.56 -10.82
C ASN A 183 -4.96 -43.92 -10.14
N GLY A 184 -5.34 -44.12 -8.87
CA GLY A 184 -5.02 -45.31 -8.06
C GLY A 184 -3.67 -45.25 -7.34
N GLN A 185 -2.79 -44.32 -7.71
CA GLN A 185 -1.50 -44.08 -7.04
C GLN A 185 -1.57 -42.93 -6.03
N SER A 186 -0.68 -42.95 -5.04
CA SER A 186 -0.48 -41.80 -4.14
C SER A 186 0.23 -40.66 -4.88
N ALA A 187 -0.02 -39.43 -4.43
CA ALA A 187 0.67 -38.24 -4.91
C ALA A 187 1.02 -37.33 -3.73
N THR A 188 2.13 -36.59 -3.85
CA THR A 188 2.66 -35.74 -2.77
C THR A 188 2.37 -34.27 -3.04
N LEU A 189 1.64 -33.61 -2.15
CA LEU A 189 1.48 -32.16 -2.17
C LEU A 189 2.46 -31.53 -1.17
N ASN A 190 3.38 -30.70 -1.66
CA ASN A 190 4.30 -29.91 -0.84
C ASN A 190 3.80 -28.47 -0.80
N VAL A 191 3.67 -27.88 0.39
CA VAL A 191 3.31 -26.46 0.56
C VAL A 191 4.44 -25.73 1.29
N ARG A 192 4.90 -24.61 0.73
CA ARG A 192 5.96 -23.79 1.35
C ARG A 192 5.45 -23.15 2.63
N ILE A 193 6.16 -23.34 3.73
CA ILE A 193 5.95 -22.54 4.93
C ILE A 193 6.86 -21.30 4.84
N PRO A 194 6.32 -20.08 4.69
CA PRO A 194 7.15 -18.89 4.46
C PRO A 194 8.10 -18.61 5.62
N THR A 195 9.29 -18.07 5.37
CA THR A 195 10.23 -17.72 6.46
C THR A 195 9.79 -16.53 7.31
N TRP A 196 8.91 -15.67 6.79
CA TRP A 196 8.39 -14.52 7.54
C TRP A 196 7.33 -14.91 8.59
N THR A 197 6.79 -16.13 8.56
CA THR A 197 5.80 -16.59 9.55
C THR A 197 6.45 -17.04 10.86
N SER A 198 5.68 -17.03 11.94
CA SER A 198 6.06 -17.72 13.19
C SER A 198 5.61 -19.18 13.18
N ALA A 199 6.35 -20.06 13.85
CA ALA A 199 5.91 -21.43 14.14
C ALA A 199 4.74 -21.44 15.13
N SER A 200 4.76 -20.51 16.10
CA SER A 200 3.67 -20.38 17.08
C SER A 200 2.44 -19.79 16.42
N GLY A 201 1.34 -20.54 16.41
CA GLY A 201 0.09 -20.15 15.78
C GLY A 201 -0.05 -20.52 14.30
N ALA A 202 1.02 -21.03 13.66
CA ALA A 202 0.93 -21.62 12.33
C ALA A 202 0.20 -22.96 12.40
N LYS A 203 -0.69 -23.19 11.44
CA LYS A 203 -1.54 -24.39 11.40
C LYS A 203 -1.65 -24.95 9.99
N ALA A 204 -1.72 -26.26 9.90
CA ALA A 204 -2.05 -26.98 8.68
C ALA A 204 -3.04 -28.10 9.01
N ILE A 205 -4.22 -28.04 8.40
CA ILE A 205 -5.34 -28.93 8.70
C ILE A 205 -5.82 -29.59 7.42
N LEU A 206 -5.80 -30.92 7.38
CA LEU A 206 -6.32 -31.72 6.26
C LEU A 206 -7.60 -32.44 6.70
N ASN A 207 -8.74 -32.09 6.10
CA ASN A 207 -10.05 -32.69 6.41
C ASN A 207 -10.31 -32.76 7.93
N ASP A 208 -10.19 -31.62 8.60
CA ASP A 208 -10.34 -31.45 10.06
C ASP A 208 -9.27 -32.13 10.93
N LYS A 209 -8.28 -32.78 10.33
CA LYS A 209 -7.14 -33.36 11.05
C LYS A 209 -5.93 -32.43 11.02
N ASP A 210 -5.46 -32.04 12.19
CA ASP A 210 -4.20 -31.30 12.36
C ASP A 210 -3.00 -32.15 11.88
N LEU A 211 -2.15 -31.55 11.05
CA LEU A 211 -0.93 -32.16 10.53
C LEU A 211 0.29 -32.00 11.46
N GLY A 212 0.13 -31.28 12.57
CA GLY A 212 1.15 -31.12 13.60
C GLY A 212 2.02 -29.88 13.40
N SER A 213 3.29 -29.98 13.82
CA SER A 213 4.19 -28.83 13.87
C SER A 213 4.51 -28.26 12.48
N VAL A 214 4.21 -26.98 12.28
CA VAL A 214 4.57 -26.21 11.09
C VAL A 214 5.90 -25.49 11.31
N THR A 215 6.89 -25.73 10.45
CA THR A 215 8.25 -25.17 10.58
C THR A 215 8.48 -24.08 9.52
N PRO A 216 8.65 -22.80 9.88
CA PRO A 216 9.00 -21.73 8.94
C PRO A 216 10.24 -22.06 8.12
N GLY A 217 10.24 -21.69 6.84
CA GLY A 217 11.37 -21.95 5.94
C GLY A 217 11.49 -23.40 5.46
N SER A 218 10.41 -24.17 5.51
CA SER A 218 10.39 -25.58 5.08
C SER A 218 9.27 -25.88 4.07
N LEU A 219 9.25 -27.11 3.54
CA LEU A 219 8.12 -27.65 2.78
C LEU A 219 7.35 -28.63 3.67
N LEU A 220 6.07 -28.35 3.92
CA LEU A 220 5.18 -29.33 4.52
C LEU A 220 4.68 -30.27 3.43
N SER A 221 4.92 -31.57 3.59
CA SER A 221 4.64 -32.59 2.57
C SER A 221 3.49 -33.50 3.01
N VAL A 222 2.50 -33.71 2.13
CA VAL A 222 1.37 -34.62 2.36
C VAL A 222 1.28 -35.61 1.21
N THR A 223 1.53 -36.89 1.49
CA THR A 223 1.45 -37.96 0.49
C THR A 223 0.23 -38.84 0.75
N LYS A 224 -0.69 -38.89 -0.23
CA LYS A 224 -1.88 -39.75 -0.15
C LYS A 224 -2.52 -39.96 -1.52
N GLN A 225 -3.55 -40.80 -1.56
CA GLN A 225 -4.52 -40.82 -2.65
C GLN A 225 -5.51 -39.67 -2.46
N TRP A 226 -5.43 -38.66 -3.32
CA TRP A 226 -6.27 -37.47 -3.25
C TRP A 226 -7.63 -37.70 -3.91
N ASN A 227 -8.67 -37.07 -3.38
CA ASN A 227 -10.04 -37.12 -3.93
C ASN A 227 -10.78 -35.79 -3.71
N SER A 228 -11.97 -35.65 -4.31
CA SER A 228 -12.78 -34.42 -4.29
C SER A 228 -13.21 -33.93 -2.90
N ASN A 229 -13.12 -34.76 -1.85
CA ASN A 229 -13.47 -34.35 -0.49
C ASN A 229 -12.25 -33.79 0.26
N ASP A 230 -11.07 -33.77 -0.36
CA ASP A 230 -9.86 -33.32 0.29
C ASP A 230 -9.72 -31.80 0.28
N HIS A 231 -9.52 -31.26 1.48
CA HIS A 231 -9.31 -29.84 1.72
C HIS A 231 -8.17 -29.65 2.71
N LEU A 232 -7.14 -28.92 2.29
CA LEU A 232 -6.00 -28.51 3.11
C LEU A 232 -6.13 -27.02 3.43
N SER A 233 -6.34 -26.70 4.71
CA SER A 233 -6.35 -25.34 5.24
C SER A 233 -4.99 -25.01 5.84
N LEU A 234 -4.42 -23.86 5.48
CA LEU A 234 -3.18 -23.33 6.02
C LEU A 234 -3.45 -21.98 6.67
N GLN A 235 -2.87 -21.76 7.85
CA GLN A 235 -2.88 -20.47 8.52
C GLN A 235 -1.45 -20.11 8.93
N PHE A 236 -1.00 -18.91 8.55
CA PHE A 236 0.31 -18.38 8.90
C PHE A 236 0.16 -17.08 9.71
N PRO A 237 0.68 -17.03 10.93
CA PRO A 237 0.87 -15.77 11.64
C PRO A 237 1.65 -14.78 10.77
N ILE A 238 1.06 -13.63 10.52
CA ILE A 238 1.67 -12.53 9.77
C ILE A 238 1.85 -11.34 10.71
N ALA A 239 3.06 -10.79 10.73
CA ALA A 239 3.43 -9.74 11.66
C ALA A 239 4.22 -8.63 10.98
N LEU A 240 4.24 -7.47 11.64
CA LEU A 240 5.14 -6.38 11.30
C LEU A 240 6.56 -6.74 11.73
N ARG A 241 7.53 -6.42 10.88
CA ARG A 241 8.96 -6.53 11.16
C ARG A 241 9.72 -5.40 10.51
N THR A 242 10.94 -5.17 10.96
CA THR A 242 11.88 -4.27 10.31
C THR A 242 13.00 -5.05 9.65
N GLU A 243 13.59 -4.48 8.60
CA GLU A 243 14.73 -5.06 7.89
C GLU A 243 15.75 -3.96 7.63
N ALA A 244 16.95 -4.09 8.22
CA ALA A 244 18.03 -3.14 7.99
C ALA A 244 18.41 -3.10 6.51
N ILE A 245 18.73 -1.91 6.01
CA ILE A 245 19.37 -1.80 4.71
C ILE A 245 20.69 -2.59 4.73
N LYS A 246 21.04 -3.22 3.60
CA LYS A 246 22.30 -3.96 3.48
C LYS A 246 23.43 -2.96 3.27
N ASP A 247 23.83 -2.32 4.36
CA ASP A 247 24.94 -1.39 4.47
C ASP A 247 25.70 -1.68 5.77
N ASP A 248 27.03 -1.65 5.75
CA ASP A 248 27.86 -1.89 6.94
C ASP A 248 28.51 -0.62 7.51
N GLN A 249 28.20 0.55 6.96
CA GLN A 249 28.66 1.82 7.50
C GLN A 249 27.83 2.20 8.75
N PRO A 250 28.47 2.51 9.88
CA PRO A 250 27.77 2.79 11.14
C PRO A 250 26.73 3.92 11.06
N GLU A 251 26.94 4.93 10.22
CA GLU A 251 26.01 6.05 10.04
C GLU A 251 24.66 5.65 9.43
N TYR A 252 24.58 4.48 8.77
CA TYR A 252 23.35 3.95 8.19
C TYR A 252 22.74 2.79 9.00
N ALA A 253 23.30 2.47 10.17
CA ALA A 253 22.85 1.36 11.00
C ALA A 253 21.39 1.49 11.49
N SER A 254 20.86 2.71 11.54
CA SER A 254 19.49 3.00 11.94
C SER A 254 18.48 2.89 10.79
N LEU A 255 18.93 2.71 9.55
CA LEU A 255 18.07 2.77 8.37
C LEU A 255 17.42 1.41 8.10
N GLN A 256 16.10 1.33 8.26
CA GLN A 256 15.36 0.07 8.15
C GLN A 256 14.09 0.23 7.31
N ALA A 257 13.77 -0.78 6.51
CA ALA A 257 12.47 -0.92 5.87
C ALA A 257 11.47 -1.57 6.85
N ILE A 258 10.19 -1.30 6.66
CA ILE A 258 9.09 -1.88 7.44
C ILE A 258 8.34 -2.88 6.55
N LEU A 259 8.08 -4.08 7.05
CA LEU A 259 7.42 -5.14 6.30
C LEU A 259 6.27 -5.75 7.11
N PHE A 260 5.21 -6.16 6.42
CA PHE A 260 4.12 -6.97 6.96
C PHE A 260 4.06 -8.29 6.18
N GLY A 261 4.57 -9.37 6.77
CA GLY A 261 4.80 -10.64 6.05
C GLY A 261 5.66 -10.43 4.79
N PRO A 262 5.13 -10.71 3.58
CA PRO A 262 5.87 -10.53 2.33
C PRO A 262 5.82 -9.10 1.78
N PHE A 263 4.99 -8.21 2.34
CA PHE A 263 4.78 -6.86 1.83
C PHE A 263 5.78 -5.88 2.44
N VAL A 264 6.55 -5.19 1.60
CA VAL A 264 7.25 -3.96 1.98
C VAL A 264 6.21 -2.87 2.11
N LEU A 265 6.21 -2.17 3.24
CA LEU A 265 5.35 -1.04 3.49
C LEU A 265 6.12 0.26 3.22
N ALA A 266 5.56 1.12 2.38
CA ALA A 266 6.07 2.46 2.11
C ALA A 266 5.20 3.49 2.80
N GLY A 267 5.82 4.49 3.41
CA GLY A 267 5.10 5.61 4.03
C GLY A 267 4.90 6.74 3.04
N LEU A 268 3.66 7.20 2.87
CA LEU A 268 3.38 8.44 2.14
C LEU A 268 4.14 9.58 2.82
N SER A 269 5.06 10.23 2.12
CA SER A 269 5.92 11.29 2.66
C SER A 269 6.64 12.01 1.53
N SER A 270 6.85 13.32 1.65
CA SER A 270 7.60 14.14 0.70
C SER A 270 9.06 14.40 1.11
N GLY A 271 9.55 13.74 2.16
CA GLY A 271 10.95 13.81 2.57
C GLY A 271 11.22 13.45 4.02
N ASP A 272 10.22 13.56 4.90
CA ASP A 272 10.35 13.05 6.27
C ASP A 272 10.49 11.52 6.25
N TRP A 273 11.39 11.01 7.07
CA TRP A 273 11.71 9.58 7.17
C TRP A 273 12.17 9.16 8.57
N ASP A 274 12.19 10.10 9.51
CA ASP A 274 12.55 9.86 10.91
C ASP A 274 11.35 9.30 11.67
N ALA A 275 11.38 7.98 11.92
CA ALA A 275 10.34 7.29 12.67
C ALA A 275 10.76 7.12 14.14
N LYS A 276 9.78 7.21 15.05
CA LYS A 276 10.01 6.85 16.46
C LYS A 276 10.08 5.33 16.57
N THR A 277 10.86 4.84 17.51
CA THR A 277 10.91 3.43 17.86
C THR A 277 10.52 3.18 19.31
N GLY A 278 10.09 1.95 19.58
CA GLY A 278 9.84 1.42 20.90
C GLY A 278 10.54 0.07 21.06
N SER A 279 10.28 -0.62 22.16
CA SER A 279 10.74 -1.99 22.39
C SER A 279 10.22 -2.95 21.32
N ASP A 280 8.94 -2.81 20.98
CA ASP A 280 8.25 -3.64 19.99
C ASP A 280 7.68 -2.78 18.86
N VAL A 281 7.51 -3.38 17.68
CA VAL A 281 6.97 -2.68 16.50
C VAL A 281 5.55 -2.16 16.75
N SER A 282 4.76 -2.86 17.56
CA SER A 282 3.40 -2.45 17.96
C SER A 282 3.35 -1.17 18.81
N ASP A 283 4.46 -0.77 19.45
CA ASP A 283 4.50 0.43 20.29
C ASP A 283 4.40 1.72 19.45
N TRP A 284 4.83 1.63 18.18
CA TRP A 284 4.95 2.77 17.29
C TRP A 284 4.27 2.56 15.93
N ILE A 285 3.80 1.36 15.61
CA ILE A 285 2.98 1.09 14.42
C ILE A 285 1.62 0.50 14.82
N THR A 286 0.54 1.13 14.36
CA THR A 286 -0.83 0.69 14.63
C THR A 286 -1.61 0.45 13.33
N ALA A 287 -2.40 -0.61 13.27
CA ALA A 287 -3.29 -0.88 12.14
C ALA A 287 -4.30 0.26 11.90
N VAL A 288 -4.58 0.56 10.64
CA VAL A 288 -5.69 1.43 10.26
C VAL A 288 -6.98 0.60 10.21
N PRO A 289 -8.00 0.91 11.04
CA PRO A 289 -9.30 0.23 10.97
C PRO A 289 -9.97 0.40 9.61
N SER A 290 -10.54 -0.68 9.07
CA SER A 290 -11.28 -0.64 7.80
C SER A 290 -12.48 0.32 7.81
N SER A 291 -13.07 0.56 8.99
CA SER A 291 -14.13 1.53 9.19
C SER A 291 -13.71 2.98 8.92
N HIS A 292 -12.41 3.29 8.92
CA HIS A 292 -11.95 4.64 8.58
C HIS A 292 -12.25 5.02 7.12
N ASN A 293 -12.36 4.05 6.21
CA ASN A 293 -12.70 4.34 4.81
C ASN A 293 -14.11 4.96 4.66
N SER A 294 -15.05 4.66 5.55
CA SER A 294 -16.38 5.29 5.51
C SER A 294 -16.39 6.73 6.02
N GLN A 295 -15.27 7.22 6.57
CA GLN A 295 -15.08 8.58 7.07
C GLN A 295 -14.31 9.46 6.07
N LEU A 296 -13.90 8.91 4.92
CA LEU A 296 -13.13 9.64 3.93
C LEU A 296 -14.03 10.40 2.96
N MET A 297 -13.66 11.64 2.65
CA MET A 297 -14.33 12.45 1.63
C MET A 297 -13.38 13.46 0.98
N THR A 298 -13.85 14.04 -0.12
CA THR A 298 -13.19 15.17 -0.80
C THR A 298 -14.16 16.34 -0.90
N PHE A 299 -13.69 17.55 -0.62
CA PHE A 299 -14.48 18.77 -0.79
C PHE A 299 -14.17 19.39 -2.15
N THR A 300 -15.21 19.70 -2.92
CA THR A 300 -15.06 20.15 -4.31
C THR A 300 -15.81 21.44 -4.58
N GLN A 301 -15.33 22.19 -5.57
CA GLN A 301 -16.02 23.34 -6.16
C GLN A 301 -15.89 23.29 -7.68
N GLU A 302 -16.91 23.78 -8.39
CA GLU A 302 -16.88 23.89 -9.85
C GLU A 302 -16.68 25.34 -10.26
N SER A 303 -15.80 25.56 -11.22
CA SER A 303 -15.62 26.87 -11.84
C SER A 303 -15.13 26.73 -13.27
N SER A 304 -15.73 27.50 -14.18
CA SER A 304 -15.36 27.56 -15.60
C SER A 304 -15.26 26.17 -16.27
N GLY A 305 -16.16 25.25 -15.91
CA GLY A 305 -16.19 23.88 -16.44
C GLY A 305 -15.11 22.94 -15.88
N ARG A 306 -14.36 23.36 -14.86
CA ARG A 306 -13.36 22.53 -14.15
C ARG A 306 -13.80 22.25 -12.72
N THR A 307 -13.41 21.09 -12.21
CA THR A 307 -13.59 20.74 -10.79
C THR A 307 -12.30 21.01 -10.03
N PHE A 308 -12.41 21.79 -8.96
CA PHE A 308 -11.34 22.03 -8.00
C PHE A 308 -11.61 21.27 -6.72
N VAL A 309 -10.54 20.85 -6.04
CA VAL A 309 -10.55 20.11 -4.79
C VAL A 309 -9.87 20.92 -3.70
N LEU A 310 -10.43 20.92 -2.49
CA LEU A 310 -9.71 21.36 -1.30
C LEU A 310 -8.52 20.42 -1.09
N SER A 311 -7.34 20.98 -0.84
CA SER A 311 -6.10 20.23 -0.69
C SER A 311 -5.31 20.75 0.51
N SER A 312 -4.77 19.84 1.32
CA SER A 312 -3.85 20.14 2.42
C SER A 312 -2.47 19.58 2.10
N SER A 313 -1.50 20.45 1.84
CA SER A 313 -0.12 20.05 1.58
C SER A 313 0.84 21.08 2.16
N ASN A 314 1.98 20.61 2.68
CA ASN A 314 3.05 21.46 3.24
C ASN A 314 2.54 22.47 4.28
N GLY A 315 1.54 22.09 5.09
CA GLY A 315 0.93 22.95 6.11
C GLY A 315 0.06 24.09 5.58
N SER A 316 -0.30 24.08 4.28
CA SER A 316 -1.19 25.06 3.66
C SER A 316 -2.44 24.40 3.10
N LEU A 317 -3.58 25.09 3.21
CA LEU A 317 -4.82 24.72 2.53
C LEU A 317 -4.97 25.51 1.23
N THR A 318 -5.19 24.81 0.13
CA THR A 318 -5.35 25.40 -1.20
C THR A 318 -6.46 24.72 -1.99
N MET A 319 -6.97 25.38 -3.02
CA MET A 319 -7.73 24.72 -4.08
C MET A 319 -6.78 24.23 -5.18
N GLN A 320 -6.92 22.97 -5.57
CA GLN A 320 -6.16 22.37 -6.66
C GLN A 320 -7.11 21.87 -7.74
N GLU A 321 -6.66 21.79 -8.99
CA GLU A 321 -7.47 21.13 -10.02
C GLU A 321 -7.59 19.64 -9.69
N ARG A 322 -8.80 19.09 -9.83
CA ARG A 322 -9.03 17.67 -9.57
C ARG A 322 -8.16 16.84 -10.50
N PRO A 323 -7.37 15.87 -9.99
CA PRO A 323 -6.53 15.05 -10.85
C PRO A 323 -7.40 14.22 -11.80
N ALA A 324 -6.97 14.14 -13.07
CA ALA A 324 -7.64 13.35 -14.10
C ALA A 324 -7.40 11.84 -13.96
N VAL A 325 -6.38 11.46 -13.20
CA VAL A 325 -5.95 10.08 -12.98
C VAL A 325 -5.82 9.80 -11.49
N ASP A 326 -6.10 8.55 -11.13
CA ASP A 326 -5.95 8.07 -9.76
C ASP A 326 -4.49 7.83 -9.39
N GLY A 327 -4.23 7.79 -8.07
CA GLY A 327 -2.92 7.50 -7.50
C GLY A 327 -1.94 8.65 -7.63
N THR A 328 -2.41 9.87 -7.39
CA THR A 328 -1.61 11.10 -7.44
C THR A 328 -1.46 11.71 -6.05
N ASP A 329 -0.40 12.47 -5.87
CA ASP A 329 -0.15 13.23 -4.65
C ASP A 329 -1.28 14.27 -4.38
N THR A 330 -1.86 14.86 -5.43
CA THR A 330 -3.05 15.70 -5.31
C THR A 330 -4.25 14.94 -4.76
N ALA A 331 -4.48 13.69 -5.20
CA ALA A 331 -5.57 12.85 -4.69
C ALA A 331 -5.39 12.54 -3.19
N VAL A 332 -4.14 12.30 -2.76
CA VAL A 332 -3.77 12.12 -1.36
C VAL A 332 -4.11 13.39 -0.55
N HIS A 333 -3.56 14.54 -0.94
CA HIS A 333 -3.73 15.80 -0.24
C HIS A 333 -5.17 16.34 -0.25
N ALA A 334 -5.98 15.91 -1.22
CA ALA A 334 -7.40 16.27 -1.35
C ALA A 334 -8.36 15.28 -0.71
N THR A 335 -7.85 14.24 -0.05
CA THR A 335 -8.66 13.29 0.71
C THR A 335 -8.53 13.60 2.19
N PHE A 336 -9.67 13.69 2.87
CA PHE A 336 -9.73 13.97 4.30
C PHE A 336 -10.54 12.90 5.00
N ARG A 337 -10.07 12.49 6.18
CA ARG A 337 -10.91 11.81 7.16
C ARG A 337 -11.69 12.87 7.93
N VAL A 338 -13.01 12.78 7.85
CA VAL A 338 -13.94 13.69 8.51
C VAL A 338 -14.75 12.89 9.51
N HIS A 339 -14.48 13.10 10.79
CA HIS A 339 -15.12 12.36 11.87
C HIS A 339 -15.76 13.31 12.89
N PRO A 340 -17.01 13.03 13.31
CA PRO A 340 -17.69 13.82 14.33
C PRO A 340 -17.02 13.69 15.68
N GLN A 341 -17.28 14.65 16.55
CA GLN A 341 -16.88 14.58 17.95
C GLN A 341 -17.52 13.38 18.67
N ASP A 342 -18.76 13.05 18.32
CA ASP A 342 -19.52 11.92 18.86
C ASP A 342 -19.47 10.72 17.88
N ALA A 343 -18.70 9.70 18.25
CA ALA A 343 -18.51 8.50 17.43
C ALA A 343 -19.80 7.67 17.24
N ALA A 344 -20.83 7.86 18.08
CA ALA A 344 -22.09 7.13 17.99
C ALA A 344 -22.92 7.51 16.74
N MET A 345 -22.67 8.68 16.13
CA MET A 345 -23.36 9.18 14.93
C MET A 345 -22.89 8.52 13.62
N LEU A 346 -21.86 7.66 13.64
CA LEU A 346 -21.25 7.04 12.46
C LEU A 346 -21.75 5.61 12.14
N HIS A 347 -22.66 5.05 12.94
CA HIS A 347 -23.24 3.75 12.63
C HIS A 347 -24.23 3.85 11.46
N GLY A 348 -23.74 3.65 10.23
CA GLY A 348 -24.60 3.17 9.13
C GLY A 348 -24.63 3.97 7.82
N THR A 349 -23.76 4.95 7.59
CA THR A 349 -23.88 5.80 6.39
C THR A 349 -22.56 5.95 5.63
N TYR A 350 -22.27 4.95 4.78
CA TYR A 350 -21.38 5.16 3.64
C TYR A 350 -21.99 6.25 2.74
N GLY A 351 -21.30 7.37 2.56
CA GLY A 351 -21.68 8.39 1.58
C GLY A 351 -22.89 9.25 1.94
N ALA A 352 -23.34 9.31 3.20
CA ALA A 352 -24.31 10.34 3.58
C ALA A 352 -23.61 11.70 3.71
N THR A 353 -24.20 12.73 3.11
CA THR A 353 -23.79 14.11 3.29
C THR A 353 -23.88 14.45 4.77
N LEU A 354 -22.74 14.73 5.42
CA LEU A 354 -22.75 15.27 6.78
C LEU A 354 -23.41 16.65 6.73
N LYS A 355 -24.40 16.89 7.59
CA LYS A 355 -25.07 18.17 7.77
C LYS A 355 -25.29 18.40 9.25
N ASP A 356 -25.18 19.65 9.68
CA ASP A 356 -25.38 20.12 11.05
C ASP A 356 -24.57 19.32 12.08
N THR A 357 -23.32 19.01 11.73
CA THR A 357 -22.43 18.16 12.52
C THR A 357 -21.11 18.88 12.81
N SER A 358 -20.67 18.86 14.08
CA SER A 358 -19.34 19.31 14.48
C SER A 358 -18.32 18.20 14.26
N VAL A 359 -17.32 18.47 13.43
CA VAL A 359 -16.35 17.48 12.94
C VAL A 359 -14.92 17.97 13.11
N GLN A 360 -13.99 17.02 13.14
CA GLN A 360 -12.59 17.28 12.85
C GLN A 360 -12.29 16.87 11.41
N ILE A 361 -11.36 17.59 10.77
CA ILE A 361 -10.92 17.30 9.41
C ILE A 361 -9.43 16.94 9.48
N GLU A 362 -9.12 15.68 9.23
CA GLU A 362 -7.78 15.10 9.28
C GLU A 362 -7.30 14.81 7.84
N PRO A 363 -6.18 15.40 7.38
CA PRO A 363 -5.61 15.05 6.07
C PRO A 363 -5.19 13.58 6.02
N PHE A 364 -5.46 12.91 4.90
CA PHE A 364 -5.23 11.47 4.73
C PHE A 364 -3.77 11.04 4.95
N ASP A 365 -2.81 11.85 4.52
CA ASP A 365 -1.37 11.59 4.63
C ASP A 365 -0.73 12.08 5.94
N MET A 366 -1.49 12.75 6.81
CA MET A 366 -1.02 13.31 8.07
C MET A 366 -1.78 12.70 9.28
N PRO A 367 -1.77 11.36 9.44
CA PRO A 367 -2.61 10.70 10.42
C PRO A 367 -2.32 11.17 11.85
N GLY A 368 -3.37 11.42 12.62
CA GLY A 368 -3.27 11.95 13.98
C GLY A 368 -3.07 13.47 14.07
N THR A 369 -3.13 14.19 12.94
CA THR A 369 -3.22 15.66 12.93
C THR A 369 -4.57 16.12 12.38
N VAL A 370 -5.01 17.30 12.76
CA VAL A 370 -6.27 17.90 12.30
C VAL A 370 -6.04 19.32 11.83
N ILE A 371 -6.83 19.76 10.86
CA ILE A 371 -6.94 21.15 10.46
C ILE A 371 -7.56 21.93 11.62
N THR A 372 -6.97 23.08 11.95
CA THR A 372 -7.49 24.01 12.96
C THR A 372 -8.19 25.20 12.31
N ASN A 373 -8.95 25.95 13.10
CA ASN A 373 -9.63 27.19 12.72
C ASN A 373 -8.65 28.31 12.32
N ASN A 374 -7.34 28.16 12.59
CA ASN A 374 -6.26 29.03 12.08
C ASN A 374 -5.69 28.54 10.73
N LEU A 375 -6.30 27.52 10.12
CA LEU A 375 -5.88 26.91 8.85
C LEU A 375 -4.48 26.24 8.90
N THR A 376 -4.03 25.88 10.09
CA THR A 376 -2.79 25.12 10.33
C THR A 376 -3.11 23.71 10.81
N LEU A 377 -2.15 22.79 10.64
CA LEU A 377 -2.24 21.43 11.17
C LEU A 377 -1.77 21.38 12.64
N SER A 378 -2.46 20.58 13.45
CA SER A 378 -2.08 20.35 14.84
C SER A 378 -2.36 18.90 15.24
N ALA A 379 -1.43 18.30 16.00
CA ALA A 379 -1.67 17.02 16.70
C ALA A 379 -2.46 17.21 18.01
N GLN A 380 -2.46 18.43 18.57
CA GLN A 380 -3.21 18.75 19.78
C GLN A 380 -4.66 19.09 19.43
N LYS A 381 -5.57 18.29 19.97
CA LYS A 381 -7.02 18.50 19.82
C LYS A 381 -7.47 19.59 20.78
N SER A 382 -8.04 20.65 20.25
CA SER A 382 -8.61 21.77 21.03
C SER A 382 -9.99 22.15 20.48
N ALA A 383 -10.70 23.05 21.16
CA ALA A 383 -11.93 23.64 20.61
C ALA A 383 -11.71 24.28 19.22
N GLY A 384 -10.52 24.83 18.98
CA GLY A 384 -10.09 25.38 17.70
C GLY A 384 -9.84 24.35 16.60
N SER A 385 -10.07 23.06 16.82
CA SER A 385 -9.89 21.99 15.84
C SER A 385 -11.19 21.50 15.21
N PHE A 386 -12.33 22.13 15.56
CA PHE A 386 -13.65 21.70 15.11
C PHE A 386 -14.22 22.65 14.05
N PHE A 387 -14.93 22.06 13.09
CA PHE A 387 -15.71 22.77 12.09
C PHE A 387 -17.15 22.30 12.16
N ASN A 388 -18.11 23.22 12.05
CA ASN A 388 -19.50 22.84 11.85
C ASN A 388 -19.73 22.71 10.35
N ILE A 389 -20.12 21.51 9.89
CA ILE A 389 -20.60 21.33 8.53
C ILE A 389 -22.06 21.77 8.50
N VAL A 390 -22.34 22.90 7.87
CA VAL A 390 -23.70 23.45 7.73
C VAL A 390 -24.16 23.39 6.27
N PRO A 391 -25.48 23.49 5.97
CA PRO A 391 -25.95 23.65 4.60
C PRO A 391 -25.21 24.78 3.88
N GLY A 392 -24.86 24.55 2.61
CA GLY A 392 -24.05 25.48 1.84
C GLY A 392 -24.72 26.84 1.70
N LEU A 393 -23.92 27.89 1.85
CA LEU A 393 -24.40 29.27 1.79
C LEU A 393 -24.95 29.67 0.43
N ASP A 394 -24.58 28.95 -0.64
CA ASP A 394 -25.08 29.15 -2.00
C ASP A 394 -26.52 28.65 -2.22
N GLY A 395 -27.12 28.00 -1.23
CA GLY A 395 -28.49 27.48 -1.28
C GLY A 395 -28.67 26.27 -2.21
N LYS A 396 -27.59 25.72 -2.78
CA LYS A 396 -27.69 24.54 -3.65
C LYS A 396 -28.00 23.29 -2.82
N PRO A 397 -28.80 22.36 -3.36
CA PRO A 397 -29.00 21.08 -2.70
C PRO A 397 -27.67 20.33 -2.60
N ASN A 398 -27.37 19.83 -1.39
CA ASN A 398 -26.18 19.03 -1.07
C ASN A 398 -24.83 19.77 -1.09
N SER A 399 -24.82 21.10 -1.26
CA SER A 399 -23.66 21.89 -0.90
C SER A 399 -23.57 22.03 0.63
N VAL A 400 -22.35 22.23 1.11
CA VAL A 400 -22.05 22.49 2.52
C VAL A 400 -21.04 23.62 2.67
N SER A 401 -21.09 24.29 3.81
CA SER A 401 -20.08 25.27 4.21
C SER A 401 -19.39 24.82 5.49
N LEU A 402 -18.07 25.01 5.53
CA LEU A 402 -17.22 24.63 6.66
C LEU A 402 -17.08 25.84 7.59
N GLU A 403 -17.93 25.90 8.61
CA GLU A 403 -17.93 26.98 9.61
C GLU A 403 -16.90 26.71 10.71
N LEU A 404 -16.19 27.75 11.17
CA LEU A 404 -15.27 27.65 12.29
C LEU A 404 -16.04 27.39 13.58
N GLY A 405 -15.75 26.26 14.26
CA GLY A 405 -16.43 25.91 15.52
C GLY A 405 -16.20 26.94 16.65
N THR A 406 -15.05 27.62 16.66
CA THR A 406 -14.76 28.68 17.64
C THR A 406 -15.36 30.04 17.28
N LYS A 407 -15.82 30.23 16.03
CA LYS A 407 -16.30 31.51 15.54
C LYS A 407 -17.47 31.31 14.55
N PRO A 408 -18.68 31.01 15.07
CA PRO A 408 -19.87 30.87 14.23
C PRO A 408 -20.10 32.11 13.37
N GLY A 409 -20.56 31.90 12.14
CA GLY A 409 -20.70 32.91 11.10
C GLY A 409 -19.44 33.18 10.28
N CYS A 410 -18.34 32.48 10.55
CA CYS A 410 -17.11 32.52 9.76
C CYS A 410 -16.84 31.18 9.09
N PHE A 411 -16.48 31.21 7.80
CA PHE A 411 -16.41 30.03 6.94
C PHE A 411 -15.09 29.94 6.19
N LEU A 412 -14.68 28.73 5.84
CA LEU A 412 -13.62 28.52 4.84
C LEU A 412 -14.08 29.04 3.48
N VAL A 413 -13.22 29.79 2.79
CA VAL A 413 -13.48 30.36 1.47
C VAL A 413 -12.27 30.17 0.54
N SER A 414 -12.53 29.87 -0.73
CA SER A 414 -11.49 29.66 -1.75
C SER A 414 -11.04 30.91 -2.51
N GLY A 415 -11.76 32.03 -2.39
CA GLY A 415 -11.58 33.25 -3.19
C GLY A 415 -12.56 33.34 -4.38
N ALA A 416 -12.69 34.52 -5.01
CA ALA A 416 -13.70 34.77 -6.06
C ALA A 416 -13.27 34.29 -7.46
N ASP A 417 -11.97 34.34 -7.77
CA ASP A 417 -11.40 33.95 -9.07
C ASP A 417 -10.58 32.67 -8.92
N TYR A 418 -11.21 31.54 -9.22
CA TYR A 418 -10.66 30.20 -9.01
C TYR A 418 -9.40 29.96 -9.85
N SER A 419 -8.28 29.67 -9.19
CA SER A 419 -7.04 29.22 -9.82
C SER A 419 -6.39 28.11 -8.98
N ALA A 420 -5.71 27.16 -9.64
CA ALA A 420 -4.96 26.14 -8.93
C ALA A 420 -3.87 26.80 -8.06
N GLY A 421 -3.78 26.39 -6.80
CA GLY A 421 -2.90 27.02 -5.80
C GLY A 421 -3.53 28.19 -5.04
N ALA A 422 -4.78 28.57 -5.33
CA ALA A 422 -5.50 29.57 -4.54
C ALA A 422 -5.58 29.14 -3.06
N LYS A 423 -5.14 30.01 -2.15
CA LYS A 423 -5.13 29.71 -0.71
C LYS A 423 -6.53 29.81 -0.13
N ILE A 424 -6.87 28.85 0.72
CA ILE A 424 -8.08 28.94 1.54
C ILE A 424 -7.91 30.05 2.58
N GLN A 425 -8.96 30.82 2.77
CA GLN A 425 -9.04 31.88 3.77
C GLN A 425 -10.27 31.67 4.65
N VAL A 426 -10.42 32.52 5.66
CA VAL A 426 -11.62 32.60 6.49
C VAL A 426 -12.31 33.93 6.22
N SER A 427 -13.62 33.88 5.95
CA SER A 427 -14.45 35.08 5.84
C SER A 427 -15.70 34.96 6.68
N CYS A 428 -16.12 36.07 7.29
CA CYS A 428 -17.28 36.12 8.18
C CYS A 428 -18.43 36.93 7.56
N LYS A 429 -19.67 36.47 7.76
CA LYS A 429 -20.87 37.16 7.26
C LYS A 429 -21.00 38.61 7.75
N SER A 430 -20.47 38.92 8.93
CA SER A 430 -20.51 40.27 9.51
C SER A 430 -19.50 41.25 8.90
N SER A 431 -18.49 40.77 8.18
CA SER A 431 -17.36 41.57 7.69
C SER A 431 -17.43 41.96 6.21
N VAL A 432 -18.37 41.41 5.43
CA VAL A 432 -18.46 41.64 3.98
C VAL A 432 -19.94 41.81 3.59
N GLN A 433 -20.31 42.96 3.03
CA GLN A 433 -21.58 43.06 2.29
C GLN A 433 -21.46 42.15 1.07
N SER A 434 -22.25 41.07 1.00
CA SER A 434 -22.27 40.18 -0.16
C SER A 434 -22.64 40.97 -1.40
N ILE A 435 -21.65 41.27 -2.24
CA ILE A 435 -21.89 41.82 -3.57
C ILE A 435 -22.14 40.62 -4.49
N GLY A 436 -23.40 40.37 -4.83
CA GLY A 436 -23.77 39.40 -5.88
C GLY A 436 -23.64 37.91 -5.53
N GLY A 437 -23.60 37.52 -4.25
CA GLY A 437 -23.57 36.09 -3.88
C GLY A 437 -22.19 35.43 -3.96
N ILE A 438 -21.13 36.21 -4.18
CA ILE A 438 -19.76 35.70 -4.41
C ILE A 438 -19.21 35.00 -3.17
N LEU A 439 -19.47 35.55 -1.97
CA LEU A 439 -19.03 34.94 -0.71
C LEU A 439 -19.71 33.59 -0.50
N GLU A 440 -21.01 33.53 -0.77
CA GLU A 440 -21.84 32.34 -0.62
C GLU A 440 -21.33 31.21 -1.52
N GLN A 441 -20.99 31.51 -2.77
CA GLN A 441 -20.39 30.56 -3.71
C GLN A 441 -18.99 30.13 -3.27
N ALA A 442 -18.12 31.08 -2.88
CA ALA A 442 -16.76 30.80 -2.44
C ALA A 442 -16.69 29.98 -1.14
N ALA A 443 -17.70 30.10 -0.28
CA ALA A 443 -17.83 29.39 0.99
C ALA A 443 -18.53 28.03 0.90
N SER A 444 -19.05 27.67 -0.29
CA SER A 444 -19.85 26.45 -0.47
C SER A 444 -19.07 25.39 -1.24
N PHE A 445 -19.04 24.18 -0.72
CA PHE A 445 -18.35 23.01 -1.27
C PHE A 445 -19.35 21.88 -1.48
N ALA A 446 -19.14 21.06 -2.49
CA ALA A 446 -19.80 19.75 -2.57
C ALA A 446 -18.94 18.69 -1.86
N GLN A 447 -19.59 17.83 -1.07
CA GLN A 447 -18.99 16.62 -0.52
C GLN A 447 -19.00 15.54 -1.62
N ALA A 448 -17.82 15.12 -2.06
CA ALA A 448 -17.63 14.09 -3.06
C ALA A 448 -17.01 12.83 -2.43
N ALA A 449 -17.14 11.71 -3.15
CA ALA A 449 -16.42 10.48 -2.84
C ALA A 449 -14.90 10.77 -2.75
N PRO A 450 -14.18 10.12 -1.82
CA PRO A 450 -12.77 10.38 -1.62
C PRO A 450 -11.96 9.96 -2.85
N LEU A 451 -10.89 10.70 -3.14
CA LEU A 451 -9.98 10.37 -4.24
C LEU A 451 -8.96 9.28 -3.85
N ARG A 452 -8.81 9.00 -2.57
CA ARG A 452 -8.00 7.90 -2.02
C ARG A 452 -8.78 7.13 -0.95
N GLN A 453 -8.45 5.85 -0.82
CA GLN A 453 -8.91 5.00 0.28
C GLN A 453 -7.69 4.35 0.92
N TYR A 454 -7.79 4.04 2.20
CA TYR A 454 -6.80 3.22 2.88
C TYR A 454 -6.80 1.83 2.27
N HIS A 455 -5.62 1.33 1.90
CA HIS A 455 -5.44 -0.07 1.54
C HIS A 455 -5.84 -0.97 2.73
N PRO A 456 -6.43 -2.18 2.53
CA PRO A 456 -6.75 -3.10 3.64
C PRO A 456 -5.57 -3.43 4.55
N VAL A 457 -4.35 -3.37 4.01
CA VAL A 457 -3.08 -3.56 4.72
C VAL A 457 -2.42 -2.19 4.97
N SER A 458 -3.15 -1.26 5.61
CA SER A 458 -2.61 0.05 6.00
C SER A 458 -2.30 0.13 7.48
N PHE A 459 -1.21 0.82 7.80
CA PHE A 459 -0.77 1.08 9.17
C PHE A 459 -0.40 2.55 9.35
N VAL A 460 -0.40 3.04 10.59
CA VAL A 460 0.14 4.35 10.96
C VAL A 460 1.40 4.11 11.79
N ALA A 461 2.54 4.60 11.32
CA ALA A 461 3.78 4.63 12.09
C ALA A 461 3.99 6.00 12.75
N LYS A 462 4.37 6.01 14.02
CA LYS A 462 4.73 7.24 14.74
C LYS A 462 6.06 7.76 14.23
N GLY A 463 6.13 9.04 13.91
CA GLY A 463 7.40 9.70 13.57
C GLY A 463 7.79 10.78 14.54
N VAL A 464 9.00 11.31 14.35
CA VAL A 464 9.56 12.36 15.21
C VAL A 464 8.81 13.67 15.02
N LYS A 465 8.61 14.09 13.77
CA LYS A 465 7.91 15.34 13.40
C LYS A 465 6.43 15.12 13.09
N ARG A 466 6.10 14.01 12.42
CA ARG A 466 4.74 13.65 11.98
C ARG A 466 4.60 12.13 11.95
N ASN A 467 3.37 11.62 11.96
CA ASN A 467 3.13 10.20 11.71
C ASN A 467 3.12 9.91 10.20
N PHE A 468 3.31 8.64 9.84
CA PHE A 468 3.34 8.16 8.47
C PHE A 468 2.19 7.18 8.23
N LEU A 469 1.42 7.41 7.16
CA LEU A 469 0.53 6.37 6.63
C LEU A 469 1.37 5.39 5.81
N LEU A 470 1.44 4.14 6.25
CA LEU A 470 2.15 3.04 5.61
C LEU A 470 1.17 2.18 4.79
N GLU A 471 1.53 1.90 3.54
CA GLU A 471 0.77 1.02 2.63
C GLU A 471 1.71 0.07 1.87
N PRO A 472 1.23 -1.06 1.32
CA PRO A 472 2.08 -1.95 0.53
C PRO A 472 2.66 -1.22 -0.67
N PHE A 473 3.96 -1.36 -0.90
CA PHE A 473 4.68 -0.53 -1.87
C PHE A 473 4.13 -0.63 -3.31
N TYR A 474 3.57 -1.78 -3.70
CA TYR A 474 2.95 -1.97 -5.01
C TYR A 474 1.65 -1.18 -5.19
N SER A 475 0.98 -0.72 -4.12
CA SER A 475 -0.27 0.05 -4.23
C SER A 475 -0.05 1.50 -4.65
N LEU A 476 1.18 2.02 -4.48
CA LEU A 476 1.54 3.39 -4.81
C LEU A 476 1.88 3.54 -6.30
N ARG A 477 1.55 4.70 -6.86
CA ARG A 477 1.76 5.07 -8.27
C ARG A 477 2.60 6.33 -8.33
N ASP A 478 1.97 7.51 -8.39
CA ASP A 478 2.64 8.79 -8.54
C ASP A 478 2.86 9.49 -7.19
N GLU A 479 2.29 8.96 -6.11
CA GLU A 479 2.46 9.48 -4.76
C GLU A 479 3.94 9.51 -4.34
N PHE A 480 4.28 10.47 -3.49
CA PHE A 480 5.59 10.54 -2.85
C PHE A 480 5.64 9.61 -1.64
N TYR A 481 6.74 8.87 -1.50
CA TYR A 481 6.89 7.85 -0.46
C TYR A 481 8.31 7.73 0.07
N THR A 482 8.42 7.00 1.18
CA THR A 482 9.65 6.57 1.82
C THR A 482 9.56 5.06 2.09
N VAL A 483 10.56 4.29 1.61
CA VAL A 483 10.67 2.83 1.86
C VAL A 483 11.49 2.54 3.12
N TYR A 484 12.58 3.29 3.30
CA TYR A 484 13.53 3.13 4.40
C TYR A 484 13.40 4.29 5.38
N PHE A 485 13.24 3.98 6.66
CA PHE A 485 13.08 4.94 7.74
C PHE A 485 14.31 4.96 8.64
N ASN A 486 14.68 6.14 9.09
CA ASN A 486 15.67 6.30 10.15
C ASN A 486 14.99 6.03 11.49
N LEU A 487 15.38 4.94 12.15
CA LEU A 487 14.74 4.42 13.37
C LEU A 487 15.46 4.82 14.68
N ALA A 488 16.51 5.65 14.60
CA ALA A 488 17.29 6.13 15.75
C ALA A 488 17.17 7.65 15.98
N ALA A 489 16.16 8.28 15.37
CA ALA A 489 15.98 9.72 15.33
C ALA A 489 15.32 10.33 16.58
#